data_AF-A0A936W7L7-F1
#
_entry.id   AF-A0A936W7L7-F1
#
_cell.length_a   1.000
_cell.length_b   1.000
_cell.length_c   1.000
_cell.angle_alpha   90.00
_cell.angle_beta   90.00
_cell.angle_gamma   90.00
#
_symmetry.space_group_name_H-M   'P 1'
#
loop_
_entity.id
_entity.type
_entity.pdbx_description
1 polymer ?
#
loop_
_entity_poly.entity_id
_entity_poly.type
_entity_poly.pdbx_seq_one_letter_code
_entity_poly.pdbx_strand_id
1 'polypeptide(L)'
;MNRILLRPFIVLLIALGLSSCAQYRLAKADQAYDRMAYAQASERYEAYLAQHMEYDAAVRAADSYRQQNRLERAAHWYAAADSVAPLNAEQRFDRAKVLMGLGKPEKAEQELMSVLQERPEHQEALALYGSCKGYQSFFKDTTRFTVAELPLPGVRNVFSALPYQNGLLVVAEREAGLDKSNPWTGGSFLDICYTEKHTLANWSEPKAIPGEVNGRYHEGPVALSSDGRVLYFTRSNYYKVKLRKDDKNISHLKLFRAEMQPNGEWGNIRAFAFNGEDHSVGHPALSADGKTLYFASDMPGSLGGSDLWKCTDTGSGWSTPQNLGATVNTAGNELFPTINGEVLYFSSSAHTNMGGLDIFSTHPEGNGWSDPENLGYPINTTHDDFAFILSADEKSGYLSSDRSSSDRIHYFFVNDPLLFVEGAATDDSTGLYLPNVEATLTDLETMEDTTILTGPDGAFKFKLDPGTNYDLRVTGPGLIAQSRTFSTSGAVKNTTYHQDFQMSSVYVGENIAINNIYYDYDKYDIRPDAALELDHLIKLFSDNPHITFELGSHTDARGGDMYNLVLSDARANSAVNYLIKHGVNPDRIVAKGYGETVLVNGCANGVKCTEEDHQANRRTEFKVLNIGTLARN
;
A
#
# COMPACT_ATOMS: atom_id res chain seq x y z
N MET A 1 44.75 -33.91 65.00
CA MET A 1 43.34 -33.50 64.87
C MET A 1 43.09 -32.26 63.98
N ASN A 2 44.07 -31.70 63.24
CA ASN A 2 43.87 -30.42 62.51
C ASN A 2 43.83 -30.49 60.97
N ARG A 3 43.95 -31.67 60.35
CA ARG A 3 43.89 -31.79 58.87
C ARG A 3 42.48 -31.99 58.30
N ILE A 4 41.50 -32.35 59.13
CA ILE A 4 40.12 -32.64 58.69
C ILE A 4 39.28 -31.35 58.58
N LEU A 5 39.61 -30.29 59.33
CA LEU A 5 38.91 -28.99 59.30
C LEU A 5 39.50 -27.99 58.28
N LEU A 6 40.73 -28.20 57.81
CA LEU A 6 41.39 -27.28 56.87
C LEU A 6 40.80 -27.37 55.44
N ARG A 7 40.42 -28.57 55.00
CA ARG A 7 39.79 -28.80 53.69
C ARG A 7 38.41 -28.12 53.55
N PRO A 8 37.44 -28.28 54.47
CA PRO A 8 36.17 -27.58 54.37
C PRO A 8 36.32 -26.06 54.50
N PHE A 9 37.32 -25.57 55.26
CA PHE A 9 37.59 -24.13 55.39
C PHE A 9 38.19 -23.52 54.11
N ILE A 10 39.11 -24.23 53.44
CA ILE A 10 39.66 -23.81 52.14
C ILE A 10 38.59 -23.86 51.04
N VAL A 11 37.73 -24.89 51.05
CA VAL A 11 36.59 -24.98 50.11
C VAL A 11 35.59 -23.84 50.36
N LEU A 12 35.32 -23.48 51.62
CA LEU A 12 34.46 -22.35 51.97
C LEU A 12 35.07 -21.00 51.55
N LEU A 13 36.37 -20.79 51.76
CA LEU A 13 37.08 -19.58 51.32
C LEU A 13 37.12 -19.43 49.78
N ILE A 14 37.29 -20.54 49.05
CA ILE A 14 37.23 -20.56 47.58
C ILE A 14 35.79 -20.27 47.11
N ALA A 15 34.77 -20.85 47.75
CA ALA A 15 33.37 -20.58 47.43
C ALA A 15 32.98 -19.11 47.70
N LEU A 16 33.47 -18.52 48.80
CA LEU A 16 33.27 -17.09 49.12
C LEU A 16 34.01 -16.17 48.14
N GLY A 17 35.23 -16.52 47.73
CA GLY A 17 36.00 -15.76 46.73
C GLY A 17 35.38 -15.78 45.32
N LEU A 18 34.86 -16.94 44.90
CA LEU A 18 34.17 -17.08 43.61
C LEU A 18 32.85 -16.28 43.59
N SER A 19 32.08 -16.32 44.68
CA SER A 19 30.84 -15.56 44.82
C SER A 19 31.07 -14.04 44.78
N SER A 20 32.15 -13.56 45.40
CA SER A 20 32.53 -12.13 45.35
C SER A 20 32.92 -11.66 43.94
N CYS A 21 33.55 -12.51 43.13
CA CYS A 21 33.90 -12.18 41.75
C CYS A 21 32.67 -12.16 40.83
N ALA A 22 31.72 -13.07 41.03
CA ALA A 22 30.46 -13.09 40.28
C ALA A 22 29.64 -11.82 40.54
N GLN A 23 29.45 -11.45 41.81
CA GLN A 23 28.72 -10.23 42.18
C GLN A 23 29.37 -8.95 41.63
N TYR A 24 30.71 -8.90 41.60
CA TYR A 24 31.42 -7.76 41.02
C TYR A 24 31.19 -7.64 39.50
N ARG A 25 31.16 -8.77 38.77
CA ARG A 25 30.86 -8.78 37.32
C ARG A 25 29.44 -8.31 37.04
N LEU A 26 28.47 -8.80 37.81
CA LEU A 26 27.07 -8.38 37.69
C LEU A 26 26.92 -6.86 37.94
N ALA A 27 27.49 -6.34 39.03
CA ALA A 27 27.46 -4.90 39.33
C ALA A 27 28.09 -4.04 38.22
N LYS A 28 29.08 -4.56 37.49
CA LYS A 28 29.66 -3.89 36.31
C LYS A 28 28.78 -3.96 35.07
N ALA A 29 27.96 -5.00 34.92
CA ALA A 29 26.95 -5.09 33.88
C ALA A 29 25.80 -4.11 34.17
N ASP A 30 25.30 -4.09 35.41
CA ASP A 30 24.26 -3.14 35.88
C ASP A 30 24.70 -1.69 35.68
N GLN A 31 25.92 -1.35 36.11
CA GLN A 31 26.45 0.00 35.92
C GLN A 31 26.53 0.42 34.44
N ALA A 32 26.76 -0.52 33.52
CA ALA A 32 26.77 -0.23 32.09
C ALA A 32 25.33 -0.04 31.58
N TYR A 33 24.42 -0.92 31.97
CA TYR A 33 23.00 -0.84 31.62
C TYR A 33 22.35 0.46 32.09
N ASP A 34 22.53 0.83 33.36
CA ASP A 34 21.97 2.05 33.96
C ASP A 34 22.51 3.35 33.32
N ARG A 35 23.61 3.25 32.57
CA ARG A 35 24.21 4.36 31.80
C ARG A 35 23.92 4.25 30.31
N MET A 36 23.03 3.35 29.90
CA MET A 36 22.66 3.07 28.50
C MET A 36 23.83 2.63 27.63
N ALA A 37 24.90 2.09 28.24
CA ALA A 37 26.05 1.55 27.53
C ALA A 37 25.76 0.11 27.09
N TYR A 38 24.71 -0.07 26.27
CA TYR A 38 24.12 -1.37 26.00
C TYR A 38 25.08 -2.35 25.33
N ALA A 39 25.97 -1.89 24.44
CA ALA A 39 27.01 -2.73 23.86
C ALA A 39 27.88 -3.40 24.95
N GLN A 40 28.32 -2.62 25.96
CA GLN A 40 29.09 -3.15 27.08
C GLN A 40 28.23 -3.97 28.05
N ALA A 41 26.98 -3.54 28.28
CA ALA A 41 26.07 -4.23 29.18
C ALA A 41 25.77 -5.64 28.68
N SER A 42 25.42 -5.79 27.40
CA SER A 42 25.10 -7.10 26.80
C SER A 42 26.27 -8.08 26.93
N GLU A 43 27.49 -7.67 26.58
CA GLU A 43 28.67 -8.56 26.68
C GLU A 43 28.96 -8.97 28.13
N ARG A 44 28.79 -8.05 29.08
CA ARG A 44 29.03 -8.33 30.51
C ARG A 44 27.96 -9.24 31.11
N TYR A 45 26.69 -9.05 30.75
CA TYR A 45 25.64 -9.96 31.19
C TYR A 45 25.83 -11.35 30.59
N GLU A 46 26.14 -11.49 29.31
CA GLU A 46 26.40 -12.82 28.73
C GLU A 46 27.56 -13.53 29.45
N ALA A 47 28.64 -12.81 29.74
CA ALA A 47 29.78 -13.36 30.47
C ALA A 47 29.43 -13.78 31.92
N TYR A 48 28.51 -13.07 32.56
CA TYR A 48 27.99 -13.43 33.90
C TYR A 48 27.07 -14.65 33.83
N LEU A 49 26.07 -14.61 32.94
CA LEU A 49 25.03 -15.62 32.75
C LEU A 49 25.58 -16.96 32.28
N ALA A 50 26.72 -16.97 31.56
CA ALA A 50 27.43 -18.19 31.20
C ALA A 50 27.86 -19.05 32.41
N GLN A 51 27.92 -18.47 33.61
CA GLN A 51 28.34 -19.14 34.83
C GLN A 51 27.25 -19.12 35.91
N HIS A 52 26.37 -18.11 35.89
CA HIS A 52 25.34 -17.88 36.91
C HIS A 52 24.05 -17.45 36.23
N MET A 53 23.19 -18.41 35.91
CA MET A 53 21.88 -18.10 35.34
C MET A 53 21.01 -17.41 36.41
N GLU A 54 20.52 -16.21 36.10
CA GLU A 54 19.72 -15.39 37.00
C GLU A 54 18.69 -14.62 36.19
N TYR A 55 17.45 -14.55 36.69
CA TYR A 55 16.31 -13.97 35.99
C TYR A 55 16.53 -12.50 35.61
N ASP A 56 16.86 -11.63 36.58
CA ASP A 56 17.00 -10.19 36.33
C ASP A 56 18.16 -9.87 35.38
N ALA A 57 19.27 -10.60 35.53
CA ALA A 57 20.42 -10.47 34.63
C ALA A 57 20.07 -10.91 33.19
N ALA A 58 19.29 -11.98 33.02
CA ALA A 58 18.84 -12.44 31.72
C ALA A 58 17.85 -11.47 31.06
N VAL A 59 16.91 -10.89 31.83
CA VAL A 59 16.02 -9.83 31.33
C VAL A 59 16.84 -8.62 30.86
N ARG A 60 17.76 -8.12 31.68
CA ARG A 60 18.60 -6.97 31.31
C ARG A 60 19.54 -7.27 30.13
N ALA A 61 19.98 -8.52 29.98
CA ALA A 61 20.70 -8.96 28.77
C ALA A 61 19.80 -8.87 27.54
N ALA A 62 18.57 -9.40 27.64
CA ALA A 62 17.58 -9.35 26.57
C ALA A 62 17.27 -7.91 26.15
N ASP A 63 17.00 -7.03 27.12
CA ASP A 63 16.77 -5.61 26.89
C ASP A 63 17.98 -4.94 26.23
N SER A 64 19.20 -5.22 26.70
CA SER A 64 20.42 -4.66 26.12
C SER A 64 20.57 -5.04 24.65
N TYR A 65 20.22 -6.27 24.28
CA TYR A 65 20.22 -6.70 22.88
C TYR A 65 19.06 -6.11 22.08
N ARG A 66 17.86 -6.01 22.67
CA ARG A 66 16.68 -5.37 22.06
C ARG A 66 16.98 -3.90 21.71
N GLN A 67 17.59 -3.15 22.62
CA GLN A 67 17.98 -1.75 22.40
C GLN A 67 19.05 -1.57 21.31
N GLN A 68 19.79 -2.63 20.98
CA GLN A 68 20.77 -2.65 19.88
C GLN A 68 20.20 -3.27 18.59
N ASN A 69 18.89 -3.50 18.54
CA ASN A 69 18.17 -4.23 17.48
C ASN A 69 18.75 -5.63 17.16
N ARG A 70 19.38 -6.29 18.13
CA ARG A 70 19.93 -7.64 18.01
C ARG A 70 18.88 -8.68 18.43
N LEU A 71 17.83 -8.79 17.63
CA LEU A 71 16.59 -9.47 18.00
C LEU A 71 16.74 -10.96 18.32
N GLU A 72 17.57 -11.71 17.59
CA GLU A 72 17.78 -13.15 17.88
C GLU A 72 18.40 -13.38 19.27
N ARG A 73 19.36 -12.51 19.66
CA ARG A 73 19.96 -12.56 21.00
C ARG A 73 18.98 -12.09 22.06
N ALA A 74 18.18 -11.07 21.79
CA ALA A 74 17.13 -10.63 22.71
C ALA A 74 16.10 -11.75 22.98
N ALA A 75 15.63 -12.41 21.92
CA ALA A 75 14.69 -13.53 22.03
C ALA A 75 15.29 -14.70 22.84
N HIS A 76 16.56 -15.03 22.60
CA HIS A 76 17.28 -16.04 23.38
C HIS A 76 17.26 -15.73 24.88
N TRP A 77 17.61 -14.51 25.26
CA TRP A 77 17.71 -14.13 26.68
C TRP A 77 16.35 -13.94 27.35
N TYR A 78 15.34 -13.45 26.65
CA TYR A 78 13.97 -13.46 27.19
C TYR A 78 13.47 -14.88 27.43
N ALA A 79 13.74 -15.82 26.52
CA ALA A 79 13.39 -17.23 26.72
C ALA A 79 14.16 -17.87 27.88
N ALA A 80 15.44 -17.52 28.06
CA ALA A 80 16.25 -17.95 29.19
C ALA A 80 15.70 -17.42 30.51
N ALA A 81 15.34 -16.13 30.58
CA ALA A 81 14.71 -15.53 31.75
C ALA A 81 13.38 -16.25 32.10
N ASP A 82 12.51 -16.45 31.11
CA ASP A 82 11.20 -17.10 31.29
C ASP A 82 11.31 -18.55 31.78
N SER A 83 12.43 -19.23 31.49
CA SER A 83 12.72 -20.57 32.01
C SER A 83 13.07 -20.59 33.50
N VAL A 84 13.52 -19.45 34.05
CA VAL A 84 13.84 -19.28 35.48
C VAL A 84 12.60 -18.86 36.27
N ALA A 85 11.89 -17.85 35.78
CA ALA A 85 10.62 -17.37 36.35
C ALA A 85 9.77 -16.71 35.25
N PRO A 86 8.43 -16.76 35.34
CA PRO A 86 7.56 -16.17 34.32
C PRO A 86 7.85 -14.68 34.10
N LEU A 87 7.94 -14.26 32.84
CA LEU A 87 7.99 -12.84 32.49
C LEU A 87 6.71 -12.11 32.94
N ASN A 88 6.87 -10.87 33.40
CA ASN A 88 5.76 -9.97 33.69
C ASN A 88 5.13 -9.40 32.40
N ALA A 89 3.99 -8.71 32.51
CA ALA A 89 3.27 -8.19 31.35
C ALA A 89 4.11 -7.27 30.43
N GLU A 90 4.93 -6.39 31.00
CA GLU A 90 5.77 -5.46 30.23
C GLU A 90 6.89 -6.20 29.48
N GLN A 91 7.55 -7.14 30.14
CA GLN A 91 8.59 -7.97 29.53
C GLN A 91 8.02 -8.92 28.47
N ARG A 92 6.81 -9.45 28.66
CA ARG A 92 6.11 -10.23 27.62
C ARG A 92 5.77 -9.38 26.42
N PHE A 93 5.33 -8.14 26.63
CA PHE A 93 5.09 -7.19 25.55
C PHE A 93 6.38 -6.88 24.77
N ASP A 94 7.49 -6.64 25.47
CA ASP A 94 8.80 -6.45 24.84
C ASP A 94 9.27 -7.69 24.07
N ARG A 95 9.08 -8.89 24.64
CA ARG A 95 9.33 -10.16 23.93
C ARG A 95 8.44 -10.32 22.69
N ALA A 96 7.17 -9.91 22.76
CA ALA A 96 6.26 -9.96 21.62
C ALA A 96 6.73 -9.07 20.47
N LYS A 97 7.21 -7.86 20.75
CA LYS A 97 7.83 -6.97 19.74
C LYS A 97 9.05 -7.62 19.09
N VAL A 98 9.92 -8.26 19.89
CA VAL A 98 11.07 -9.01 19.37
C VAL A 98 10.62 -10.17 18.48
N LEU A 99 9.58 -10.92 18.88
CA LEU A 99 9.04 -12.03 18.08
C LEU A 99 8.43 -11.55 16.76
N MET A 100 7.74 -10.40 16.76
CA MET A 100 7.26 -9.75 15.53
C MET A 100 8.45 -9.40 14.63
N GLY A 101 9.50 -8.79 15.18
CA GLY A 101 10.66 -8.43 14.38
C GLY A 101 11.45 -9.62 13.80
N LEU A 102 11.34 -10.78 14.45
CA LEU A 102 11.86 -12.06 13.96
C LEU A 102 10.90 -12.78 13.00
N GLY A 103 9.81 -12.16 12.58
CA GLY A 103 8.81 -12.75 11.68
C GLY A 103 8.08 -13.95 12.28
N LYS A 104 7.79 -13.91 13.59
CA LYS A 104 7.09 -14.98 14.33
C LYS A 104 5.74 -14.46 14.88
N PRO A 105 4.82 -13.98 14.03
CA PRO A 105 3.59 -13.33 14.46
C PRO A 105 2.67 -14.25 15.28
N GLU A 106 2.65 -15.56 15.01
CA GLU A 106 1.83 -16.51 15.76
C GLU A 106 2.31 -16.67 17.21
N LYS A 107 3.62 -16.54 17.45
CA LYS A 107 4.18 -16.57 18.81
C LYS A 107 3.95 -15.24 19.52
N ALA A 108 4.14 -14.13 18.80
CA ALA A 108 3.84 -12.81 19.34
C ALA A 108 2.37 -12.69 19.77
N GLU A 109 1.44 -13.22 18.97
CA GLU A 109 0.01 -13.23 19.27
C GLU A 109 -0.28 -13.88 20.64
N GLN A 110 0.39 -15.00 20.96
CA GLN A 110 0.22 -15.71 22.24
C GLN A 110 0.70 -14.88 23.44
N GLU A 111 1.85 -14.22 23.30
CA GLU A 111 2.35 -13.29 24.31
C GLU A 111 1.37 -12.13 24.54
N LEU A 112 0.92 -11.52 23.44
CA LEU A 112 0.03 -10.36 23.47
C LEU A 112 -1.34 -10.67 24.06
N MET A 113 -1.89 -11.84 23.76
CA MET A 113 -3.13 -12.29 24.39
C MET A 113 -2.98 -12.40 25.91
N SER A 114 -1.83 -12.88 26.39
CA SER A 114 -1.55 -12.95 27.83
C SER A 114 -1.40 -11.55 28.45
N VAL A 115 -0.72 -10.63 27.75
CA VAL A 115 -0.62 -9.22 28.18
C VAL A 115 -1.99 -8.58 28.26
N LEU A 116 -2.87 -8.77 27.28
CA LEU A 116 -4.20 -8.16 27.21
C LEU A 116 -5.20 -8.77 28.20
N GLN A 117 -4.99 -10.01 28.65
CA GLN A 117 -5.76 -10.58 29.75
C GLN A 117 -5.41 -9.93 31.09
N GLU A 118 -4.14 -9.59 31.30
CA GLU A 118 -3.65 -8.91 32.51
C GLU A 118 -3.90 -7.39 32.46
N ARG A 119 -3.81 -6.79 31.27
CA ARG A 119 -3.90 -5.34 30.99
C ARG A 119 -4.73 -5.05 29.73
N PRO A 120 -6.06 -5.16 29.79
CA PRO A 120 -6.94 -4.93 28.64
C PRO A 120 -6.86 -3.51 28.05
N GLU A 121 -6.39 -2.54 28.84
CA GLU A 121 -6.22 -1.14 28.45
C GLU A 121 -4.93 -0.84 27.67
N HIS A 122 -4.05 -1.82 27.49
CA HIS A 122 -2.75 -1.63 26.85
C HIS A 122 -2.89 -1.43 25.32
N GLN A 123 -2.97 -0.17 24.88
CA GLN A 123 -3.26 0.19 23.49
C GLN A 123 -2.23 -0.35 22.48
N GLU A 124 -0.93 -0.24 22.75
CA GLU A 124 0.09 -0.78 21.83
C GLU A 124 0.01 -2.31 21.69
N ALA A 125 -0.25 -3.03 22.79
CA ALA A 125 -0.41 -4.48 22.75
C ALA A 125 -1.66 -4.88 21.95
N LEU A 126 -2.75 -4.11 22.04
CA LEU A 126 -3.96 -4.34 21.26
C LEU A 126 -3.71 -4.09 19.76
N ALA A 127 -3.02 -3.00 19.42
CA ALA A 127 -2.65 -2.69 18.04
C ALA A 127 -1.76 -3.79 17.45
N LEU A 128 -0.70 -4.19 18.17
CA LEU A 128 0.21 -5.24 17.72
C LEU A 128 -0.49 -6.61 17.61
N TYR A 129 -1.46 -6.90 18.48
CA TYR A 129 -2.29 -8.10 18.37
C TYR A 129 -3.13 -8.09 17.07
N GLY A 130 -3.71 -6.94 16.71
CA GLY A 130 -4.39 -6.73 15.44
C GLY A 130 -3.46 -6.95 14.24
N SER A 131 -2.22 -6.44 14.31
CA SER A 131 -1.18 -6.68 13.32
C SER A 131 -0.89 -8.16 13.10
N CYS A 132 -0.78 -8.97 14.17
CA CYS A 132 -0.58 -10.42 14.05
C CYS A 132 -1.70 -11.10 13.24
N LYS A 133 -2.97 -10.70 13.49
CA LYS A 133 -4.13 -11.24 12.77
C LYS A 133 -4.15 -10.84 11.29
N GLY A 134 -3.74 -9.61 11.00
CA GLY A 134 -3.71 -9.02 9.66
C GLY A 134 -2.44 -9.31 8.86
N TYR A 135 -1.48 -10.06 9.40
CA TYR A 135 -0.10 -10.13 8.89
C TYR A 135 0.03 -10.49 7.40
N GLN A 136 -0.83 -11.38 6.88
CA GLN A 136 -0.80 -11.75 5.45
C GLN A 136 -1.20 -10.60 4.51
N SER A 137 -1.90 -9.59 5.01
CA SER A 137 -2.34 -8.45 4.18
C SER A 137 -1.16 -7.60 3.68
N PHE A 138 -0.04 -7.59 4.40
CA PHE A 138 1.16 -6.84 4.02
C PHE A 138 1.87 -7.40 2.78
N PHE A 139 1.52 -8.61 2.33
CA PHE A 139 2.13 -9.30 1.20
C PHE A 139 1.21 -9.36 -0.04
N LYS A 140 0.17 -8.54 -0.11
CA LYS A 140 -0.80 -8.58 -1.23
C LYS A 140 -0.26 -7.98 -2.53
N ASP A 141 0.60 -6.97 -2.48
CA ASP A 141 1.09 -6.23 -3.66
C ASP A 141 2.62 -6.15 -3.71
N THR A 142 3.27 -7.31 -3.59
CA THR A 142 4.73 -7.41 -3.45
C THR A 142 5.51 -7.01 -4.70
N THR A 143 4.83 -6.84 -5.84
CA THR A 143 5.46 -6.48 -7.11
C THR A 143 5.41 -4.99 -7.40
N ARG A 144 4.71 -4.19 -6.60
CA ARG A 144 4.63 -2.73 -6.79
C ARG A 144 5.97 -2.03 -6.62
N PHE A 145 6.85 -2.57 -5.78
CA PHE A 145 8.17 -2.01 -5.55
C PHE A 145 9.27 -3.04 -5.84
N THR A 146 10.36 -2.57 -6.45
CA THR A 146 11.62 -3.31 -6.52
C THR A 146 12.61 -2.64 -5.58
N VAL A 147 13.11 -3.34 -4.56
CA VAL A 147 14.01 -2.78 -3.54
C VAL A 147 15.37 -3.47 -3.61
N ALA A 148 16.45 -2.70 -3.52
CA ALA A 148 17.81 -3.21 -3.46
C ALA A 148 18.71 -2.36 -2.56
N GLU A 149 19.64 -3.01 -1.85
CA GLU A 149 20.60 -2.32 -0.99
C GLU A 149 21.56 -1.45 -1.81
N LEU A 150 21.87 -0.25 -1.30
CA LEU A 150 22.85 0.66 -1.87
C LEU A 150 24.25 0.30 -1.34
N PRO A 151 25.21 -0.09 -2.19
CA PRO A 151 26.53 -0.55 -1.74
C PRO A 151 27.42 0.64 -1.36
N LEU A 152 27.33 1.10 -0.11
CA LEU A 152 28.17 2.17 0.44
C LEU A 152 29.36 1.58 1.22
N PRO A 153 30.62 1.79 0.79
CA PRO A 153 31.79 1.28 1.49
C PRO A 153 32.14 2.11 2.73
N GLY A 154 32.95 1.54 3.63
CA GLY A 154 33.60 2.27 4.73
C GLY A 154 32.70 2.64 5.92
N VAL A 155 31.46 2.13 5.96
CA VAL A 155 30.48 2.42 7.01
C VAL A 155 30.03 1.15 7.73
N ARG A 156 29.76 1.29 9.03
CA ARG A 156 29.19 0.25 9.88
C ARG A 156 27.67 0.29 9.84
N ASN A 157 27.07 1.48 9.99
CA ASN A 157 25.65 1.78 9.84
C ASN A 157 25.51 3.02 8.95
N VAL A 158 24.50 3.05 8.07
CA VAL A 158 24.22 4.20 7.22
C VAL A 158 22.72 4.28 6.89
N PHE A 159 22.13 5.45 7.09
CA PHE A 159 20.69 5.66 6.96
C PHE A 159 20.35 7.12 6.61
N SER A 160 19.06 7.42 6.47
CA SER A 160 18.50 8.74 6.21
C SER A 160 19.09 9.39 4.95
N ALA A 161 18.91 8.73 3.80
CA ALA A 161 19.31 9.27 2.50
C ALA A 161 18.50 10.52 2.13
N LEU A 162 19.19 11.58 1.72
CA LEU A 162 18.60 12.80 1.17
C LEU A 162 19.33 13.17 -0.14
N PRO A 163 18.64 13.21 -1.30
CA PRO A 163 19.22 13.68 -2.55
C PRO A 163 19.85 15.06 -2.41
N TYR A 164 21.11 15.18 -2.81
CA TYR A 164 21.86 16.42 -2.72
C TYR A 164 22.95 16.47 -3.80
N GLN A 165 22.93 17.51 -4.64
CA GLN A 165 23.84 17.64 -5.78
C GLN A 165 23.84 16.38 -6.67
N ASN A 166 25.00 15.80 -6.98
CA ASN A 166 25.13 14.54 -7.73
C ASN A 166 25.23 13.31 -6.81
N GLY A 167 24.68 13.38 -5.60
CA GLY A 167 24.86 12.34 -4.59
C GLY A 167 23.77 12.36 -3.52
N LEU A 168 24.14 11.86 -2.34
CA LEU A 168 23.28 11.81 -1.17
C LEU A 168 23.97 12.46 0.03
N LEU A 169 23.21 13.20 0.81
CA LEU A 169 23.49 13.35 2.24
C LEU A 169 22.96 12.09 2.96
N VAL A 170 23.76 11.56 3.87
CA VAL A 170 23.45 10.35 4.64
C VAL A 170 23.93 10.53 6.08
N VAL A 171 23.36 9.80 7.02
CA VAL A 171 23.86 9.69 8.39
C VAL A 171 24.66 8.41 8.49
N ALA A 172 25.91 8.48 8.96
CA ALA A 172 26.81 7.33 8.96
C ALA A 172 27.48 7.11 10.32
N GLU A 173 27.57 5.85 10.70
CA GLU A 173 28.43 5.33 11.77
C GLU A 173 29.60 4.56 11.14
N ARG A 174 30.80 4.72 11.70
CA ARG A 174 32.01 3.98 11.29
C ARG A 174 32.52 3.12 12.45
N GLU A 175 33.50 2.27 12.16
CA GLU A 175 34.22 1.58 13.22
C GLU A 175 35.00 2.57 14.10
N ALA A 176 35.01 2.35 15.41
CA ALA A 176 35.68 3.20 16.37
C ALA A 176 36.46 2.37 17.42
N GLY A 177 37.54 2.95 17.94
CA GLY A 177 38.22 2.42 19.12
C GLY A 177 37.42 2.68 20.41
N LEU A 178 37.59 1.81 21.41
CA LEU A 178 36.80 1.79 22.66
C LEU A 178 36.73 3.12 23.43
N ASP A 179 37.75 3.99 23.33
CA ASP A 179 37.81 5.25 24.08
C ASP A 179 37.02 6.41 23.43
N LYS A 180 36.52 6.22 22.19
CA LYS A 180 35.78 7.22 21.42
C LYS A 180 34.47 6.70 20.84
N SER A 181 34.06 5.49 21.21
CA SER A 181 32.85 4.88 20.66
C SER A 181 31.58 5.39 21.33
N ASN A 182 30.50 5.36 20.56
CA ASN A 182 29.14 5.45 21.04
C ASN A 182 28.90 4.31 22.06
N PRO A 183 28.56 4.59 23.33
CA PRO A 183 28.32 3.56 24.33
C PRO A 183 27.17 2.61 24.00
N TRP A 184 26.21 3.07 23.17
CA TRP A 184 25.03 2.32 22.80
C TRP A 184 25.36 1.16 21.83
N THR A 185 26.09 1.46 20.75
CA THR A 185 26.37 0.53 19.64
C THR A 185 27.81 0.00 19.63
N GLY A 186 28.74 0.72 20.24
CA GLY A 186 30.19 0.48 20.14
C GLY A 186 30.85 1.00 18.85
N GLY A 187 30.11 1.64 17.94
CA GLY A 187 30.65 2.31 16.74
C GLY A 187 31.08 3.76 17.02
N SER A 188 31.35 4.56 15.98
CA SER A 188 31.56 6.01 16.14
C SER A 188 30.27 6.71 16.58
N PHE A 189 30.36 8.01 16.91
CA PHE A 189 29.14 8.83 16.88
C PHE A 189 28.69 9.02 15.42
N LEU A 190 27.41 9.38 15.27
CA LEU A 190 26.79 9.56 13.95
C LEU A 190 27.20 10.91 13.37
N ASP A 191 27.71 10.90 12.14
CA ASP A 191 28.01 12.11 11.37
C ASP A 191 27.08 12.24 10.17
N ILE A 192 26.74 13.48 9.81
CA ILE A 192 26.15 13.81 8.52
C ILE A 192 27.26 13.78 7.46
N CYS A 193 27.10 12.93 6.46
CA CYS A 193 28.08 12.68 5.42
C CYS A 193 27.50 12.95 4.04
N TYR A 194 28.37 13.27 3.08
CA TYR A 194 28.08 13.28 1.65
C TYR A 194 28.72 12.06 0.98
N THR A 195 27.98 11.40 0.10
CA THR A 195 28.47 10.37 -0.82
C THR A 195 28.09 10.72 -2.25
N GLU A 196 29.05 10.60 -3.16
CA GLU A 196 28.86 10.91 -4.58
C GLU A 196 28.41 9.67 -5.36
N LYS A 197 27.44 9.86 -6.26
CA LYS A 197 26.97 8.82 -7.18
C LYS A 197 27.84 8.79 -8.43
N HIS A 198 28.41 7.63 -8.75
CA HIS A 198 29.06 7.39 -10.04
C HIS A 198 28.14 6.59 -10.98
N THR A 199 27.52 5.53 -10.47
CA THR A 199 26.47 4.77 -11.14
C THR A 199 25.43 4.33 -10.10
N LEU A 200 24.38 3.60 -10.51
CA LEU A 200 23.41 3.05 -9.54
C LEU A 200 24.09 2.11 -8.52
N ALA A 201 25.09 1.34 -8.97
CA ALA A 201 25.78 0.33 -8.15
C ALA A 201 27.17 0.76 -7.66
N ASN A 202 27.61 1.98 -7.95
CA ASN A 202 28.94 2.48 -7.58
C ASN A 202 28.87 3.87 -6.98
N TRP A 203 29.32 3.98 -5.73
CA TRP A 203 29.24 5.17 -4.90
C TRP A 203 30.57 5.39 -4.18
N SER A 204 30.89 6.66 -3.93
CA SER A 204 32.04 7.02 -3.10
C SER A 204 31.79 6.67 -1.63
N GLU A 205 32.86 6.42 -0.88
CA GLU A 205 32.78 6.30 0.59
C GLU A 205 32.18 7.60 1.19
N PRO A 206 31.18 7.52 2.07
CA PRO A 206 30.59 8.69 2.72
C PRO A 206 31.63 9.48 3.53
N LYS A 207 31.74 10.79 3.27
CA LYS A 207 32.65 11.71 3.97
C LYS A 207 31.87 12.76 4.73
N ALA A 208 32.29 13.07 5.96
CA ALA A 208 31.67 14.12 6.76
C ALA A 208 31.58 15.43 5.98
N ILE A 209 30.42 16.09 6.06
CA ILE A 209 30.22 17.39 5.41
C ILE A 209 31.11 18.47 6.06
N PRO A 210 31.60 19.45 5.28
CA PRO A 210 32.50 20.47 5.80
C PRO A 210 31.76 21.52 6.64
N GLY A 211 32.47 22.14 7.58
CA GLY A 211 31.95 23.20 8.44
C GLY A 211 31.62 22.75 9.86
N GLU A 212 30.67 23.42 10.49
CA GLU A 212 30.38 23.30 11.93
C GLU A 212 29.23 22.33 12.24
N VAL A 213 28.69 21.65 11.22
CA VAL A 213 27.51 20.79 11.36
C VAL A 213 27.82 19.47 12.07
N ASN A 214 28.98 18.85 11.86
CA ASN A 214 29.36 17.67 12.65
C ASN A 214 30.12 18.09 13.91
N GLY A 215 29.78 17.47 15.03
CA GLY A 215 30.24 17.80 16.36
C GLY A 215 31.02 16.65 17.00
N ARG A 216 30.84 16.49 18.32
CA ARG A 216 31.48 15.40 19.08
C ARG A 216 30.55 14.19 19.25
N TYR A 217 29.25 14.39 19.10
CA TYR A 217 28.20 13.42 19.44
C TYR A 217 27.31 13.20 18.21
N HIS A 218 26.09 12.69 18.37
CA HIS A 218 25.26 12.34 17.23
C HIS A 218 24.73 13.57 16.48
N GLU A 219 24.83 13.52 15.17
CA GLU A 219 24.18 14.40 14.20
C GLU A 219 23.38 13.64 13.14
N GLY A 220 22.34 14.30 12.63
CA GLY A 220 21.36 13.71 11.70
C GLY A 220 20.15 13.11 12.44
N PRO A 221 19.01 12.87 11.76
CA PRO A 221 18.69 13.11 10.34
C PRO A 221 18.65 14.58 9.91
N VAL A 222 18.53 14.81 8.60
CA VAL A 222 18.52 16.14 7.97
C VAL A 222 17.35 16.38 7.02
N ALA A 223 17.00 17.65 6.83
CA ALA A 223 16.16 18.15 5.75
C ALA A 223 16.81 19.38 5.11
N LEU A 224 16.51 19.64 3.83
CA LEU A 224 17.14 20.69 3.05
C LEU A 224 16.07 21.60 2.43
N SER A 225 16.33 22.90 2.38
CA SER A 225 15.53 23.81 1.57
C SER A 225 15.62 23.47 0.09
N SER A 226 14.57 23.76 -0.68
CA SER A 226 14.51 23.44 -2.11
C SER A 226 15.61 24.12 -2.95
N ASP A 227 16.16 25.24 -2.47
CA ASP A 227 17.31 25.92 -3.07
C ASP A 227 18.68 25.36 -2.63
N GLY A 228 18.70 24.36 -1.75
CA GLY A 228 19.90 23.71 -1.25
C GLY A 228 20.77 24.54 -0.30
N ARG A 229 20.28 25.69 0.18
CA ARG A 229 21.10 26.65 0.96
C ARG A 229 20.91 26.57 2.47
N VAL A 230 19.81 25.99 2.96
CA VAL A 230 19.50 25.86 4.39
C VAL A 230 19.33 24.38 4.73
N LEU A 231 20.16 23.89 5.65
CA LEU A 231 20.12 22.53 6.17
C LEU A 231 19.51 22.54 7.57
N TYR A 232 18.39 21.85 7.76
CA TYR A 232 17.83 21.53 9.06
C TYR A 232 18.37 20.18 9.51
N PHE A 233 18.81 20.06 10.76
CA PHE A 233 19.42 18.82 11.23
C PHE A 233 19.22 18.60 12.72
N THR A 234 19.12 17.32 13.08
CA THR A 234 19.07 16.88 14.47
C THR A 234 20.49 16.77 15.03
N ARG A 235 20.70 17.14 16.29
CA ARG A 235 21.98 16.99 16.99
C ARG A 235 21.74 16.69 18.48
N SER A 236 22.61 15.88 19.09
CA SER A 236 22.67 15.73 20.55
C SER A 236 22.78 17.09 21.26
N ASN A 237 22.23 17.24 22.47
CA ASN A 237 22.31 18.49 23.27
C ASN A 237 23.74 18.79 23.76
N TYR A 238 24.64 19.09 22.83
CA TYR A 238 26.03 19.44 23.00
C TYR A 238 26.26 20.82 22.40
N TYR A 239 26.38 21.82 23.27
CA TYR A 239 26.61 23.21 22.86
C TYR A 239 27.67 23.84 23.75
N LYS A 240 28.64 24.54 23.13
CA LYS A 240 29.79 25.18 23.82
C LYS A 240 30.52 24.22 24.79
N VAL A 241 30.88 23.03 24.29
CA VAL A 241 31.77 22.05 24.96
C VAL A 241 31.15 21.31 26.16
N LYS A 242 29.83 21.40 26.39
CA LYS A 242 29.14 20.62 27.44
C LYS A 242 27.99 19.81 26.87
N LEU A 243 28.02 18.49 27.12
CA LEU A 243 26.86 17.62 26.91
C LEU A 243 25.89 17.89 28.05
N ARG A 244 24.71 18.42 27.72
CA ARG A 244 23.65 18.70 28.69
C ARG A 244 22.78 17.46 28.84
N LYS A 245 22.31 17.26 30.05
CA LYS A 245 21.47 16.13 30.43
C LYS A 245 20.40 16.61 31.40
N ASP A 246 19.26 15.93 31.39
CA ASP A 246 18.19 16.17 32.34
C ASP A 246 18.49 15.55 33.73
N ASP A 247 17.55 15.67 34.66
CA ASP A 247 17.65 15.11 36.02
C ASP A 247 17.70 13.57 36.05
N LYS A 248 17.34 12.92 34.94
CA LYS A 248 17.45 11.46 34.72
C LYS A 248 18.76 11.09 34.00
N ASN A 249 19.68 12.05 33.82
CA ASN A 249 20.99 11.88 33.17
C ASN A 249 20.89 11.47 31.68
N ILE A 250 19.78 11.81 31.02
CA ILE A 250 19.50 11.59 29.59
C ILE A 250 19.89 12.82 28.79
N SER A 251 20.59 12.63 27.67
CA SER A 251 20.90 13.71 26.72
C SER A 251 19.85 13.72 25.61
N HIS A 252 18.99 14.74 25.61
CA HIS A 252 17.96 14.93 24.60
C HIS A 252 18.52 15.39 23.24
N LEU A 253 17.78 15.13 22.18
CA LEU A 253 18.08 15.62 20.83
C LEU A 253 17.51 17.02 20.61
N LYS A 254 18.18 17.83 19.81
CA LYS A 254 17.76 19.20 19.47
C LYS A 254 17.79 19.41 17.97
N LEU A 255 16.87 20.24 17.50
CA LEU A 255 16.78 20.65 16.11
C LEU A 255 17.57 21.96 15.88
N PHE A 256 18.36 21.98 14.82
CA PHE A 256 19.14 23.13 14.39
C PHE A 256 18.93 23.41 12.91
N ARG A 257 19.36 24.61 12.49
CA ARG A 257 19.59 24.92 11.08
C ARG A 257 20.99 25.47 10.86
N ALA A 258 21.55 25.21 9.68
CA ALA A 258 22.78 25.79 9.18
C ALA A 258 22.57 26.36 7.76
N GLU A 259 23.42 27.28 7.36
CA GLU A 259 23.40 27.93 6.05
C GLU A 259 24.69 27.60 5.29
N MET A 260 24.55 27.28 4.01
CA MET A 260 25.68 27.09 3.10
C MET A 260 26.43 28.42 2.91
N GLN A 261 27.70 28.46 3.30
CA GLN A 261 28.54 29.65 3.20
C GLN A 261 29.24 29.73 1.83
N PRO A 262 29.68 30.92 1.37
CA PRO A 262 30.37 31.07 0.09
C PRO A 262 31.67 30.28 -0.08
N ASN A 263 32.28 29.83 1.03
CA ASN A 263 33.47 28.98 1.03
C ASN A 263 33.16 27.48 0.86
N GLY A 264 31.89 27.10 0.74
CA GLY A 264 31.45 25.71 0.60
C GLY A 264 31.27 24.96 1.93
N GLU A 265 31.36 25.65 3.07
CA GLU A 265 31.15 25.06 4.40
C GLU A 265 29.75 25.37 4.94
N TRP A 266 29.21 24.45 5.76
CA TRP A 266 27.97 24.71 6.49
C TRP A 266 28.26 25.47 7.80
N GLY A 267 27.64 26.65 7.96
CA GLY A 267 27.87 27.54 9.10
C GLY A 267 26.61 28.27 9.56
N ASN A 268 26.77 29.33 10.36
CA ASN A 268 25.67 30.13 10.93
C ASN A 268 24.60 29.26 11.62
N ILE A 269 25.07 28.39 12.54
CA ILE A 269 24.18 27.44 13.22
C ILE A 269 23.23 28.16 14.16
N ARG A 270 21.93 27.92 14.00
CA ARG A 270 20.87 28.47 14.84
C ARG A 270 20.00 27.35 15.39
N ALA A 271 19.77 27.38 16.70
CA ALA A 271 18.88 26.45 17.38
C ALA A 271 17.43 26.74 17.00
N PHE A 272 16.63 25.69 16.87
CA PHE A 272 15.19 25.79 16.78
C PHE A 272 14.62 26.39 18.08
N ALA A 273 13.63 27.28 17.95
CA ALA A 273 13.12 28.08 19.07
C ALA A 273 12.37 27.25 20.12
N PHE A 274 11.84 26.08 19.73
CA PHE A 274 11.06 25.20 20.58
C PHE A 274 11.84 23.98 21.08
N ASN A 275 13.17 24.02 21.02
CA ASN A 275 13.98 23.01 21.71
C ASN A 275 13.81 23.12 23.23
N GLY A 276 13.61 22.00 23.92
CA GLY A 276 13.60 21.91 25.39
C GLY A 276 14.89 21.36 26.00
N GLU A 277 14.87 21.23 27.33
CA GLU A 277 15.90 20.52 28.10
C GLU A 277 15.41 19.16 28.63
N ASP A 278 14.10 18.89 28.56
CA ASP A 278 13.40 17.72 29.12
C ASP A 278 12.73 16.84 28.05
N HIS A 279 12.88 17.19 26.77
CA HIS A 279 12.35 16.47 25.63
C HIS A 279 13.28 16.62 24.43
N SER A 280 13.14 15.70 23.48
CA SER A 280 13.83 15.65 22.21
C SER A 280 13.02 16.30 21.09
N VAL A 281 13.72 17.00 20.19
CA VAL A 281 13.16 17.55 18.95
C VAL A 281 14.10 17.21 17.80
N GLY A 282 13.60 16.53 16.77
CA GLY A 282 14.46 16.05 15.69
C GLY A 282 13.72 15.52 14.48
N HIS A 283 14.46 14.82 13.62
CA HIS A 283 13.98 14.18 12.40
C HIS A 283 13.19 15.16 11.51
N PRO A 284 13.81 16.27 11.09
CA PRO A 284 13.09 17.31 10.37
C PRO A 284 12.70 16.87 8.95
N ALA A 285 11.58 17.39 8.47
CA ALA A 285 11.19 17.43 7.06
C ALA A 285 10.61 18.79 6.71
N LEU A 286 10.80 19.20 5.46
CA LEU A 286 10.37 20.51 4.98
C LEU A 286 9.42 20.33 3.79
N SER A 287 8.32 21.08 3.76
CA SER A 287 7.48 21.17 2.56
C SER A 287 8.26 21.72 1.37
N ALA A 288 7.86 21.37 0.15
CA ALA A 288 8.55 21.78 -1.08
C ALA A 288 8.69 23.31 -1.21
N ASP A 289 7.70 24.07 -0.72
CA ASP A 289 7.70 25.54 -0.71
C ASP A 289 8.51 26.15 0.46
N GLY A 290 9.04 25.32 1.36
CA GLY A 290 9.82 25.74 2.52
C GLY A 290 8.99 26.34 3.67
N LYS A 291 7.65 26.37 3.57
CA LYS A 291 6.79 27.09 4.52
C LYS A 291 6.28 26.25 5.68
N THR A 292 6.43 24.92 5.62
CA THR A 292 6.02 24.02 6.70
C THR A 292 7.18 23.12 7.09
N LEU A 293 7.53 23.13 8.37
CA LEU A 293 8.53 22.27 8.98
C LEU A 293 7.81 21.19 9.80
N TYR A 294 7.99 19.94 9.41
CA TYR A 294 7.57 18.75 10.14
C TYR A 294 8.76 18.22 10.95
N PHE A 295 8.50 17.65 12.13
CA PHE A 295 9.53 17.06 12.98
C PHE A 295 8.91 16.09 13.99
N ALA A 296 9.74 15.21 14.55
CA ALA A 296 9.35 14.30 15.62
C ALA A 296 9.74 14.87 17.00
N SER A 297 8.90 14.67 18.01
CA SER A 297 9.16 15.11 19.39
C SER A 297 8.30 14.38 20.43
N ASP A 298 8.89 14.12 21.60
CA ASP A 298 8.24 13.65 22.83
C ASP A 298 7.88 14.81 23.78
N MET A 299 7.73 16.04 23.25
CA MET A 299 7.40 17.22 24.05
C MET A 299 5.99 17.17 24.65
N PRO A 300 5.69 17.98 25.68
CA PRO A 300 4.37 18.00 26.30
C PRO A 300 3.23 18.20 25.29
N GLY A 301 2.26 17.28 25.30
CA GLY A 301 1.16 17.23 24.35
C GLY A 301 1.26 16.09 23.33
N SER A 302 2.35 15.32 23.33
CA SER A 302 2.44 14.04 22.61
C SER A 302 1.49 12.99 23.21
N LEU A 303 1.03 12.07 22.37
CA LEU A 303 0.11 10.99 22.73
C LEU A 303 0.85 9.75 23.23
N GLY A 304 2.05 9.50 22.70
CA GLY A 304 2.84 8.30 22.98
C GLY A 304 4.31 8.62 23.25
N GLY A 305 5.19 7.88 22.56
CA GLY A 305 6.63 8.13 22.56
C GLY A 305 6.95 9.46 21.87
N SER A 306 7.61 9.38 20.71
CA SER A 306 7.75 10.56 19.85
C SER A 306 6.57 10.69 18.91
N ASP A 307 5.96 11.87 18.87
CA ASP A 307 4.87 12.21 17.94
C ASP A 307 5.40 13.08 16.80
N LEU A 308 4.66 13.17 15.70
CA LEU A 308 4.88 14.15 14.65
C LEU A 308 4.18 15.48 14.96
N TRP A 309 4.92 16.55 14.70
CA TRP A 309 4.51 17.93 14.88
C TRP A 309 4.81 18.73 13.63
N LYS A 310 4.11 19.86 13.45
CA LYS A 310 4.39 20.83 12.40
C LYS A 310 4.44 22.27 12.90
N CYS A 311 5.23 23.09 12.21
CA CYS A 311 5.23 24.54 12.32
C CYS A 311 5.09 25.17 10.93
N THR A 312 4.48 26.35 10.86
CA THR A 312 4.39 27.15 9.65
C THR A 312 5.30 28.37 9.76
N ASP A 313 5.96 28.74 8.66
CA ASP A 313 6.78 29.94 8.60
C ASP A 313 5.90 31.19 8.62
N THR A 314 6.20 32.09 9.55
CA THR A 314 5.52 33.38 9.72
C THR A 314 6.26 34.55 9.06
N GLY A 315 7.41 34.28 8.43
CA GLY A 315 8.35 35.29 7.92
C GLY A 315 9.25 35.90 9.00
N SER A 316 8.88 35.77 10.27
CA SER A 316 9.70 36.17 11.44
C SER A 316 10.32 34.97 12.18
N GLY A 317 9.95 33.76 11.77
CA GLY A 317 10.30 32.50 12.43
C GLY A 317 9.15 31.48 12.34
N TRP A 318 9.35 30.34 12.98
CA TRP A 318 8.35 29.26 13.01
C TRP A 318 7.23 29.57 14.00
N SER A 319 5.99 29.25 13.62
CA SER A 319 4.84 29.27 14.52
C SER A 319 5.01 28.30 15.70
N THR A 320 4.16 28.44 16.72
CA THR A 320 4.05 27.42 17.78
C THR A 320 3.81 26.04 17.16
N PRO A 321 4.49 24.98 17.63
CA PRO A 321 4.27 23.61 17.15
C PRO A 321 2.82 23.15 17.33
N GLN A 322 2.32 22.45 16.30
CA GLN A 322 1.02 21.80 16.30
C GLN A 322 1.20 20.29 16.15
N ASN A 323 0.65 19.51 17.09
CA ASN A 323 0.64 18.04 17.01
C ASN A 323 -0.25 17.61 15.83
N LEU A 324 0.15 16.59 15.06
CA LEU A 324 -0.62 16.14 13.89
C LEU A 324 -1.92 15.38 14.24
N GLY A 325 -2.16 15.10 15.52
CA GLY A 325 -3.38 14.49 16.03
C GLY A 325 -3.35 12.96 16.01
N ALA A 326 -4.35 12.36 16.67
CA ALA A 326 -4.42 10.92 16.95
C ALA A 326 -4.66 10.02 15.72
N THR A 327 -4.91 10.59 14.55
CA THR A 327 -4.95 9.82 13.29
C THR A 327 -3.54 9.44 12.84
N VAL A 328 -2.57 10.36 12.98
CA VAL A 328 -1.18 10.13 12.60
C VAL A 328 -0.37 9.60 13.78
N ASN A 329 -0.53 10.23 14.94
CA ASN A 329 0.23 9.95 16.14
C ASN A 329 -0.45 8.89 17.01
N THR A 330 0.34 8.04 17.65
CA THR A 330 -0.14 6.88 18.40
C THR A 330 0.50 6.83 19.80
N ALA A 331 0.31 5.72 20.51
CA ALA A 331 1.06 5.45 21.75
C ALA A 331 2.53 5.06 21.49
N GLY A 332 2.88 4.68 20.26
CA GLY A 332 4.25 4.31 19.85
C GLY A 332 5.12 5.51 19.49
N ASN A 333 6.11 5.28 18.63
CA ASN A 333 6.96 6.33 18.07
C ASN A 333 6.61 6.56 16.61
N GLU A 334 6.28 7.80 16.25
CA GLU A 334 6.25 8.30 14.89
C GLU A 334 7.48 9.18 14.60
N LEU A 335 8.27 8.76 13.62
CA LEU A 335 9.61 9.27 13.35
C LEU A 335 9.84 9.47 11.84
N PHE A 336 10.91 10.19 11.51
CA PHE A 336 11.41 10.33 10.12
C PHE A 336 10.33 10.77 9.11
N PRO A 337 9.58 11.85 9.38
CA PRO A 337 8.63 12.37 8.41
C PRO A 337 9.35 12.78 7.11
N THR A 338 8.68 12.65 5.97
CA THR A 338 9.02 13.27 4.69
C THR A 338 7.75 13.67 3.95
N ILE A 339 7.84 14.65 3.05
CA ILE A 339 6.70 15.15 2.28
C ILE A 339 7.01 15.02 0.80
N ASN A 340 6.12 14.40 0.03
CA ASN A 340 6.13 14.43 -1.43
C ASN A 340 4.79 14.94 -1.95
N GLY A 341 4.79 16.09 -2.63
CA GLY A 341 3.55 16.83 -2.92
C GLY A 341 2.84 17.23 -1.62
N GLU A 342 1.64 16.70 -1.42
CA GLU A 342 0.86 16.87 -0.18
C GLU A 342 0.87 15.62 0.73
N VAL A 343 1.43 14.51 0.24
CA VAL A 343 1.46 13.23 0.96
C VAL A 343 2.58 13.27 2.01
N LEU A 344 2.22 12.93 3.25
CA LEU A 344 3.16 12.73 4.35
C LEU A 344 3.51 11.24 4.43
N TYR A 345 4.80 10.96 4.37
CA TYR A 345 5.37 9.67 4.71
C TYR A 345 6.05 9.76 6.06
N PHE A 346 5.99 8.70 6.85
CA PHE A 346 6.64 8.63 8.15
C PHE A 346 6.83 7.18 8.57
N SER A 347 7.69 6.95 9.55
CA SER A 347 7.87 5.64 10.16
C SER A 347 7.16 5.56 11.50
N SER A 348 6.50 4.45 11.79
CA SER A 348 5.87 4.21 13.09
C SER A 348 6.18 2.83 13.65
N SER A 349 6.36 2.75 14.97
CA SER A 349 6.48 1.49 15.71
C SER A 349 5.13 0.94 16.19
N ALA A 350 4.04 1.58 15.77
CA ALA A 350 2.66 1.25 16.11
C ALA A 350 1.85 1.13 14.81
N HIS A 351 0.60 1.61 14.79
CA HIS A 351 -0.34 1.34 13.70
C HIS A 351 -0.46 -0.18 13.41
N THR A 352 -1.08 -0.54 12.28
CA THR A 352 -1.02 -1.93 11.80
C THR A 352 0.34 -2.14 11.13
N ASN A 353 1.26 -2.80 11.85
CA ASN A 353 2.68 -2.96 11.49
C ASN A 353 3.12 -4.42 11.28
N MET A 354 4.22 -4.62 10.59
CA MET A 354 4.87 -5.90 10.31
C MET A 354 5.89 -6.29 11.37
N GLY A 355 6.48 -5.30 12.04
CA GLY A 355 7.54 -5.42 13.05
C GLY A 355 8.31 -4.09 13.13
N GLY A 356 9.11 -3.89 14.18
CA GLY A 356 10.00 -2.73 14.27
C GLY A 356 9.31 -1.37 14.01
N LEU A 357 9.97 -0.53 13.23
CA LEU A 357 9.42 0.64 12.53
C LEU A 357 8.94 0.25 11.13
N ASP A 358 7.73 0.67 10.75
CA ASP A 358 7.21 0.53 9.39
C ASP A 358 6.96 1.90 8.77
N ILE A 359 7.10 2.01 7.44
CA ILE A 359 6.79 3.20 6.65
C ILE A 359 5.29 3.25 6.33
N PHE A 360 4.68 4.38 6.65
CA PHE A 360 3.28 4.70 6.37
C PHE A 360 3.19 5.93 5.47
N SER A 361 2.07 6.04 4.75
CA SER A 361 1.68 7.24 4.02
C SER A 361 0.29 7.72 4.44
N THR A 362 0.10 9.03 4.51
CA THR A 362 -1.21 9.67 4.74
C THR A 362 -1.32 10.94 3.91
N HIS A 363 -2.55 11.32 3.55
CA HIS A 363 -2.83 12.52 2.76
C HIS A 363 -3.77 13.48 3.52
N PRO A 364 -3.80 14.77 3.18
CA PRO A 364 -4.72 15.71 3.79
C PRO A 364 -6.18 15.29 3.57
N GLU A 365 -6.96 15.23 4.63
CA GLU A 365 -8.40 14.95 4.58
C GLU A 365 -9.16 15.97 5.45
N GLY A 366 -9.91 16.86 4.80
CA GLY A 366 -10.59 17.97 5.47
C GLY A 366 -9.60 18.88 6.22
N ASN A 367 -9.72 18.94 7.55
CA ASN A 367 -8.82 19.71 8.43
C ASN A 367 -7.71 18.86 9.07
N GLY A 368 -7.64 17.57 8.74
CA GLY A 368 -6.71 16.62 9.33
C GLY A 368 -6.01 15.77 8.26
N TRP A 369 -5.82 14.50 8.60
CA TRP A 369 -5.13 13.51 7.78
C TRP A 369 -6.03 12.30 7.60
N SER A 370 -5.90 11.61 6.47
CA SER A 370 -6.51 10.29 6.27
C SER A 370 -5.89 9.26 7.21
N ASP A 371 -6.55 8.12 7.39
CA ASP A 371 -5.95 6.98 8.08
C ASP A 371 -4.61 6.59 7.39
N PRO A 372 -3.51 6.42 8.15
CA PRO A 372 -2.22 6.05 7.57
C PRO A 372 -2.24 4.65 6.94
N GLU A 373 -1.76 4.56 5.71
CA GLU A 373 -1.61 3.30 4.99
C GLU A 373 -0.18 2.76 5.12
N ASN A 374 -0.05 1.51 5.57
CA ASN A 374 1.23 0.79 5.59
C ASN A 374 1.67 0.47 4.16
N LEU A 375 2.91 0.80 3.77
CA LEU A 375 3.39 0.58 2.39
C LEU A 375 3.66 -0.90 2.04
N GLY A 376 3.57 -1.81 3.01
CA GLY A 376 3.65 -3.26 2.83
C GLY A 376 5.00 -3.74 2.28
N TYR A 377 5.10 -5.05 2.09
CA TYR A 377 6.30 -5.65 1.51
C TYR A 377 6.37 -5.33 -0.01
N PRO A 378 7.55 -4.98 -0.57
CA PRO A 378 8.90 -5.04 0.04
C PRO A 378 9.43 -3.74 0.63
N ILE A 379 8.64 -2.67 0.71
CA ILE A 379 9.08 -1.42 1.35
C ILE A 379 9.23 -1.65 2.85
N ASN A 380 8.22 -2.25 3.48
CA ASN A 380 8.27 -2.71 4.86
C ASN A 380 8.58 -4.21 4.93
N THR A 381 9.18 -4.60 6.04
CA THR A 381 9.61 -5.93 6.39
C THR A 381 9.33 -6.15 7.87
N THR A 382 9.84 -7.23 8.47
CA THR A 382 9.75 -7.40 9.92
C THR A 382 10.79 -6.55 10.67
N HIS A 383 11.73 -5.93 9.96
CA HIS A 383 12.83 -5.16 10.53
C HIS A 383 12.44 -3.67 10.66
N ASP A 384 13.33 -2.83 11.16
CA ASP A 384 13.09 -1.39 11.13
C ASP A 384 13.24 -0.89 9.69
N ASP A 385 12.19 -0.29 9.16
CA ASP A 385 12.10 0.34 7.85
C ASP A 385 11.72 1.81 8.00
N PHE A 386 12.61 2.70 7.58
CA PHE A 386 12.50 4.11 7.93
C PHE A 386 13.19 5.11 7.02
N ALA A 387 12.94 6.40 7.27
CA ALA A 387 13.49 7.51 6.49
C ALA A 387 13.26 7.33 4.97
N PHE A 388 12.00 7.12 4.62
CA PHE A 388 11.54 6.97 3.24
C PHE A 388 11.55 8.31 2.51
N ILE A 389 12.11 8.34 1.29
CA ILE A 389 12.04 9.49 0.39
C ILE A 389 11.68 9.01 -1.01
N LEU A 390 10.67 9.66 -1.59
CA LEU A 390 10.19 9.40 -2.94
C LEU A 390 10.70 10.50 -3.88
N SER A 391 11.10 10.13 -5.09
CA SER A 391 11.45 11.09 -6.13
C SER A 391 10.23 11.90 -6.56
N ALA A 392 10.43 13.13 -7.04
CA ALA A 392 9.34 14.01 -7.44
C ALA A 392 8.50 13.47 -8.62
N ASP A 393 9.06 12.56 -9.43
CA ASP A 393 8.34 11.83 -10.49
C ASP A 393 7.65 10.55 -9.99
N GLU A 394 7.77 10.24 -8.70
CA GLU A 394 7.18 9.09 -8.00
C GLU A 394 7.60 7.71 -8.52
N LYS A 395 8.68 7.63 -9.30
CA LYS A 395 9.15 6.38 -9.92
C LYS A 395 10.23 5.66 -9.14
N SER A 396 10.89 6.34 -8.21
CA SER A 396 12.00 5.76 -7.46
C SER A 396 12.20 6.45 -6.12
N GLY A 397 13.06 5.92 -5.28
CA GLY A 397 13.39 6.58 -4.03
C GLY A 397 14.40 5.82 -3.21
N TYR A 398 14.51 6.22 -1.96
CA TYR A 398 15.37 5.59 -0.97
C TYR A 398 14.59 5.32 0.32
N LEU A 399 14.96 4.26 1.01
CA LEU A 399 14.60 4.04 2.40
C LEU A 399 15.82 3.55 3.17
N SER A 400 15.76 3.57 4.49
CA SER A 400 16.72 2.94 5.39
C SER A 400 16.08 1.70 5.98
N SER A 401 16.87 0.64 6.12
CA SER A 401 16.40 -0.60 6.72
C SER A 401 17.53 -1.37 7.37
N ASP A 402 17.24 -2.06 8.47
CA ASP A 402 18.18 -3.00 9.08
C ASP A 402 17.92 -4.47 8.70
N ARG A 403 17.12 -4.72 7.65
CA ARG A 403 16.91 -6.06 7.04
C ARG A 403 18.19 -6.81 6.65
N SER A 404 19.32 -6.10 6.58
CA SER A 404 20.66 -6.62 6.34
C SER A 404 21.52 -6.74 7.62
N SER A 405 20.90 -6.86 8.80
CA SER A 405 21.51 -6.94 10.15
C SER A 405 22.20 -5.67 10.68
N SER A 406 22.12 -4.58 9.92
CA SER A 406 22.65 -3.27 10.26
C SER A 406 21.92 -2.23 9.41
N ASP A 407 21.84 -0.99 9.87
CA ASP A 407 21.15 0.06 9.12
C ASP A 407 21.84 0.27 7.77
N ARG A 408 21.08 0.10 6.69
CA ARG A 408 21.52 0.27 5.31
C ARG A 408 20.50 1.09 4.54
N ILE A 409 21.01 1.93 3.64
CA ILE A 409 20.19 2.59 2.64
C ILE A 409 19.86 1.60 1.53
N HIS A 410 18.59 1.55 1.15
CA HIS A 410 18.09 0.81 0.01
C HIS A 410 17.53 1.81 -0.99
N TYR A 411 17.75 1.56 -2.28
CA TYR A 411 17.05 2.25 -3.36
C TYR A 411 15.88 1.39 -3.82
N PHE A 412 14.81 2.04 -4.29
CA PHE A 412 13.67 1.34 -4.84
C PHE A 412 13.16 1.96 -6.14
N PHE A 413 12.46 1.16 -6.93
CA PHE A 413 11.67 1.57 -8.08
C PHE A 413 10.20 1.25 -7.85
N VAL A 414 9.32 2.12 -8.30
CA VAL A 414 7.87 1.90 -8.35
C VAL A 414 7.56 1.29 -9.72
N ASN A 415 7.02 0.07 -9.71
CA ASN A 415 6.62 -0.65 -10.90
C ASN A 415 5.15 -0.34 -11.21
N ASP A 416 4.82 -0.28 -12.50
CA ASP A 416 3.43 -0.18 -12.94
C ASP A 416 2.63 -1.41 -12.46
N PRO A 417 1.37 -1.23 -12.03
CA PRO A 417 0.56 -2.35 -11.56
C PRO A 417 0.31 -3.35 -12.69
N LEU A 418 0.30 -4.63 -12.34
CA LEU A 418 -0.08 -5.69 -13.26
C LEU A 418 -1.61 -5.76 -13.33
N LEU A 419 -2.15 -5.36 -14.48
CA LEU A 419 -3.58 -5.31 -14.72
C LEU A 419 -3.98 -6.36 -15.76
N PHE A 420 -5.09 -7.03 -15.50
CA PHE A 420 -5.66 -8.02 -16.42
C PHE A 420 -7.17 -7.86 -16.52
N VAL A 421 -7.76 -8.20 -17.66
CA VAL A 421 -9.18 -8.55 -17.74
C VAL A 421 -9.30 -10.01 -18.10
N GLU A 422 -10.18 -10.73 -17.41
CA GLU A 422 -10.51 -12.12 -17.71
C GLU A 422 -12.00 -12.38 -17.57
N GLY A 423 -12.45 -13.47 -18.17
CA GLY A 423 -13.85 -13.88 -18.11
C GLY A 423 -14.09 -15.11 -18.98
N ALA A 424 -15.34 -15.54 -19.03
CA ALA A 424 -15.76 -16.65 -19.87
C ALA A 424 -16.92 -16.25 -20.79
N ALA A 425 -16.94 -16.83 -21.99
CA ALA A 425 -18.08 -16.81 -22.90
C ALA A 425 -18.90 -18.09 -22.73
N THR A 426 -20.21 -17.93 -22.50
CA THR A 426 -21.18 -19.02 -22.37
C THR A 426 -22.36 -18.80 -23.30
N ASP A 427 -22.97 -19.86 -23.81
CA ASP A 427 -24.23 -19.78 -24.54
C ASP A 427 -25.37 -19.51 -23.56
N ASP A 428 -26.16 -18.47 -23.82
CA ASP A 428 -27.24 -17.98 -22.95
C ASP A 428 -28.36 -19.03 -22.76
N SER A 429 -28.62 -19.86 -23.78
CA SER A 429 -29.71 -20.83 -23.76
C SER A 429 -29.36 -22.14 -23.04
N THR A 430 -28.11 -22.58 -23.18
CA THR A 430 -27.65 -23.87 -22.65
C THR A 430 -26.79 -23.73 -21.40
N GLY A 431 -26.23 -22.55 -21.14
CA GLY A 431 -25.23 -22.31 -20.10
C GLY A 431 -23.87 -22.97 -20.38
N LEU A 432 -23.67 -23.56 -21.57
CA LEU A 432 -22.43 -24.23 -21.93
C LEU A 432 -21.35 -23.22 -22.32
N TYR A 433 -20.11 -23.50 -21.95
CA TYR A 433 -18.96 -22.71 -22.36
C TYR A 433 -18.76 -22.75 -23.88
N LEU A 434 -18.39 -21.61 -24.45
CA LEU A 434 -18.20 -21.43 -25.87
C LEU A 434 -16.70 -21.35 -26.22
N PRO A 435 -16.09 -22.46 -26.68
CA PRO A 435 -14.70 -22.44 -27.13
C PRO A 435 -14.57 -21.90 -28.54
N ASN A 436 -13.38 -21.36 -28.86
CA ASN A 436 -13.04 -20.83 -30.18
C ASN A 436 -13.93 -19.68 -30.66
N VAL A 437 -14.52 -18.90 -29.75
CA VAL A 437 -15.13 -17.60 -30.08
C VAL A 437 -14.06 -16.51 -29.96
N GLU A 438 -14.18 -15.45 -30.76
CA GLU A 438 -13.22 -14.36 -30.80
C GLU A 438 -13.53 -13.38 -29.66
N ALA A 439 -12.57 -13.18 -28.76
CA ALA A 439 -12.56 -12.06 -27.83
C ALA A 439 -11.55 -11.03 -28.33
N THR A 440 -11.98 -9.79 -28.49
CA THR A 440 -11.16 -8.66 -28.95
C THR A 440 -11.16 -7.59 -27.87
N LEU A 441 -9.96 -7.22 -27.44
CA LEU A 441 -9.73 -6.06 -26.58
C LEU A 441 -9.21 -4.91 -27.45
N THR A 442 -9.92 -3.79 -27.45
CA THR A 442 -9.55 -2.56 -28.16
C THR A 442 -9.12 -1.51 -27.14
N ASP A 443 -7.91 -0.99 -27.28
CA ASP A 443 -7.48 0.25 -26.59
C ASP A 443 -8.15 1.44 -27.27
N LEU A 444 -8.97 2.20 -26.53
CA LEU A 444 -9.76 3.30 -27.08
C LEU A 444 -8.97 4.60 -27.29
N GLU A 445 -7.71 4.65 -26.86
CA GLU A 445 -6.81 5.78 -27.07
C GLU A 445 -5.96 5.57 -28.32
N THR A 446 -5.37 4.38 -28.47
CA THR A 446 -4.52 4.02 -29.61
C THR A 446 -5.29 3.43 -30.78
N MET A 447 -6.51 2.94 -30.53
CA MET A 447 -7.32 2.14 -31.45
C MET A 447 -6.66 0.83 -31.87
N GLU A 448 -5.73 0.30 -31.06
CA GLU A 448 -5.08 -0.98 -31.29
C GLU A 448 -5.95 -2.15 -30.76
N ASP A 449 -6.10 -3.19 -31.58
CA ASP A 449 -6.87 -4.38 -31.27
C ASP A 449 -5.95 -5.56 -30.91
N THR A 450 -6.28 -6.27 -29.83
CA THR A 450 -5.73 -7.59 -29.52
C THR A 450 -6.85 -8.62 -29.51
N THR A 451 -6.77 -9.62 -30.39
CA THR A 451 -7.79 -10.68 -30.49
C THR A 451 -7.22 -12.03 -30.06
N ILE A 452 -7.97 -12.76 -29.23
CA ILE A 452 -7.69 -14.16 -28.88
C ILE A 452 -8.93 -15.02 -29.10
N LEU A 453 -8.72 -16.33 -29.22
CA LEU A 453 -9.81 -17.31 -29.20
C LEU A 453 -10.02 -17.83 -27.78
N THR A 454 -11.27 -17.99 -27.37
CA THR A 454 -11.62 -18.57 -26.08
C THR A 454 -11.17 -20.03 -25.95
N GLY A 455 -10.77 -20.41 -24.73
CA GLY A 455 -10.37 -21.77 -24.39
C GLY A 455 -11.53 -22.78 -24.35
N PRO A 456 -11.24 -24.08 -24.07
CA PRO A 456 -12.26 -25.13 -23.94
C PRO A 456 -13.34 -24.85 -22.87
N ASP A 457 -12.98 -24.07 -21.87
CA ASP A 457 -13.83 -23.56 -20.78
C ASP A 457 -14.41 -22.18 -21.08
N GLY A 458 -14.38 -21.73 -22.35
CA GLY A 458 -14.87 -20.43 -22.77
C GLY A 458 -14.03 -19.26 -22.27
N ALA A 459 -12.92 -19.51 -21.57
CA ALA A 459 -12.14 -18.49 -20.91
C ALA A 459 -11.30 -17.65 -21.88
N PHE A 460 -11.12 -16.38 -21.55
CA PHE A 460 -10.18 -15.46 -22.17
C PHE A 460 -9.47 -14.63 -21.11
N LYS A 461 -8.28 -14.12 -21.45
CA LYS A 461 -7.51 -13.24 -20.57
C LYS A 461 -6.62 -12.30 -21.39
N PHE A 462 -6.64 -11.01 -21.04
CA PHE A 462 -5.78 -9.99 -21.63
C PHE A 462 -4.99 -9.28 -20.53
N LYS A 463 -3.76 -8.90 -20.85
CA LYS A 463 -3.00 -7.93 -20.06
C LYS A 463 -3.51 -6.53 -20.44
N LEU A 464 -3.61 -5.66 -19.44
CA LEU A 464 -4.04 -4.27 -19.60
C LEU A 464 -2.90 -3.32 -19.22
N ASP A 465 -2.94 -2.13 -19.79
CA ASP A 465 -2.10 -1.01 -19.40
C ASP A 465 -2.85 -0.12 -18.39
N PRO A 466 -2.14 0.49 -17.42
CA PRO A 466 -2.75 1.40 -16.44
C PRO A 466 -3.19 2.72 -17.07
N GLY A 467 -4.30 3.28 -16.60
CA GLY A 467 -4.79 4.59 -17.05
C GLY A 467 -5.59 4.57 -18.35
N THR A 468 -5.74 3.41 -18.99
CA THR A 468 -6.30 3.26 -20.33
C THR A 468 -7.80 2.91 -20.31
N ASN A 469 -8.53 3.35 -21.33
CA ASN A 469 -9.92 2.95 -21.57
C ASN A 469 -9.99 1.84 -22.62
N TYR A 470 -10.77 0.80 -22.34
CA TYR A 470 -10.88 -0.39 -23.19
C TYR A 470 -12.33 -0.65 -23.62
N ASP A 471 -12.49 -1.21 -24.81
CA ASP A 471 -13.69 -1.94 -25.25
C ASP A 471 -13.33 -3.43 -25.37
N LEU A 472 -14.08 -4.29 -24.69
CA LEU A 472 -13.92 -5.73 -24.76
C LEU A 472 -15.14 -6.32 -25.45
N ARG A 473 -14.91 -6.89 -26.63
CA ARG A 473 -15.93 -7.42 -27.52
C ARG A 473 -15.77 -8.91 -27.71
N VAL A 474 -16.86 -9.66 -27.63
CA VAL A 474 -16.89 -11.10 -27.93
C VAL A 474 -17.79 -11.34 -29.15
N THR A 475 -17.26 -12.04 -30.15
CA THR A 475 -17.96 -12.39 -31.39
C THR A 475 -17.75 -13.85 -31.76
N GLY A 476 -18.68 -14.42 -32.53
CA GLY A 476 -18.50 -15.76 -33.06
C GLY A 476 -19.52 -16.11 -34.14
N PRO A 477 -19.25 -17.14 -34.96
CA PRO A 477 -20.17 -17.55 -36.01
C PRO A 477 -21.54 -17.95 -35.44
N GLY A 478 -22.61 -17.36 -35.95
CA GLY A 478 -23.97 -17.66 -35.48
C GLY A 478 -24.28 -17.12 -34.08
N LEU A 479 -23.48 -16.20 -33.55
CA LEU A 479 -23.70 -15.54 -32.26
C LEU A 479 -23.94 -14.04 -32.46
N ILE A 480 -24.77 -13.45 -31.60
CA ILE A 480 -24.89 -11.99 -31.48
C ILE A 480 -23.65 -11.48 -30.75
N ALA A 481 -22.91 -10.58 -31.38
CA ALA A 481 -21.76 -9.93 -30.76
C ALA A 481 -22.20 -9.12 -29.54
N GLN A 482 -21.38 -9.17 -28.49
CA GLN A 482 -21.54 -8.36 -27.28
C GLN A 482 -20.28 -7.54 -27.02
N SER A 483 -20.41 -6.35 -26.47
CA SER A 483 -19.27 -5.53 -26.06
C SER A 483 -19.49 -4.82 -24.73
N ARG A 484 -18.40 -4.56 -24.01
CA ARG A 484 -18.37 -3.82 -22.75
C ARG A 484 -17.18 -2.88 -22.71
N THR A 485 -17.42 -1.64 -22.31
CA THR A 485 -16.35 -0.67 -22.05
C THR A 485 -16.00 -0.60 -20.58
N PHE A 486 -14.71 -0.42 -20.27
CA PHE A 486 -14.22 -0.21 -18.90
C PHE A 486 -12.90 0.58 -18.91
N SER A 487 -12.47 1.04 -17.74
CA SER A 487 -11.25 1.84 -17.58
C SER A 487 -10.35 1.25 -16.52
N THR A 488 -9.03 1.34 -16.73
CA THR A 488 -8.02 1.05 -15.72
C THR A 488 -7.52 2.31 -15.00
N SER A 489 -8.15 3.47 -15.26
CA SER A 489 -7.81 4.72 -14.59
C SER A 489 -8.01 4.63 -13.08
N GLY A 490 -7.00 5.09 -12.32
CA GLY A 490 -6.97 5.00 -10.86
C GLY A 490 -6.55 3.64 -10.30
N ALA A 491 -6.23 2.65 -11.14
CA ALA A 491 -5.66 1.39 -10.67
C ALA A 491 -4.22 1.63 -10.16
N VAL A 492 -4.04 1.56 -8.84
CA VAL A 492 -2.74 1.76 -8.15
C VAL A 492 -2.13 0.46 -7.61
N LYS A 493 -2.80 -0.67 -7.84
CA LYS A 493 -2.42 -2.01 -7.37
C LYS A 493 -2.74 -3.06 -8.43
N ASN A 494 -2.06 -4.20 -8.35
CA ASN A 494 -2.39 -5.35 -9.18
C ASN A 494 -3.89 -5.68 -9.09
N THR A 495 -4.55 -5.76 -10.25
CA THR A 495 -6.00 -5.91 -10.33
C THR A 495 -6.38 -6.77 -11.53
N THR A 496 -7.30 -7.71 -11.30
CA THR A 496 -7.95 -8.48 -12.35
C THR A 496 -9.41 -8.05 -12.44
N TYR A 497 -9.82 -7.55 -13.60
CA TYR A 497 -11.21 -7.21 -13.91
C TYR A 497 -11.90 -8.45 -14.46
N HIS A 498 -13.06 -8.80 -13.90
CA HIS A 498 -13.84 -9.96 -14.35
C HIS A 498 -15.00 -9.51 -15.23
N GLN A 499 -15.07 -10.04 -16.46
CA GLN A 499 -16.08 -9.69 -17.46
C GLN A 499 -16.60 -10.95 -18.17
N ASP A 500 -17.69 -11.53 -17.68
CA ASP A 500 -18.31 -12.69 -18.34
C ASP A 500 -19.33 -12.27 -19.41
N PHE A 501 -19.42 -13.08 -20.47
CA PHE A 501 -20.29 -12.84 -21.63
C PHE A 501 -21.27 -14.00 -21.84
N GLN A 502 -22.56 -13.68 -21.85
CA GLN A 502 -23.64 -14.63 -22.17
C GLN A 502 -24.09 -14.39 -23.60
N MET A 503 -23.66 -15.25 -24.51
CA MET A 503 -23.83 -15.10 -25.95
C MET A 503 -25.13 -15.75 -26.41
N SER A 504 -25.94 -15.02 -27.14
CA SER A 504 -27.17 -15.55 -27.74
C SER A 504 -26.88 -16.09 -29.15
N SER A 505 -27.26 -17.35 -29.38
CA SER A 505 -27.23 -17.97 -30.70
C SER A 505 -28.31 -17.40 -31.62
N VAL A 506 -28.00 -17.24 -32.91
CA VAL A 506 -28.92 -16.76 -33.95
C VAL A 506 -28.94 -17.68 -35.16
N TYR A 507 -30.13 -17.99 -35.63
CA TYR A 507 -30.36 -18.83 -36.81
C TYR A 507 -31.11 -18.05 -37.88
N VAL A 508 -30.66 -18.16 -39.13
CA VAL A 508 -31.34 -17.52 -40.27
C VAL A 508 -32.75 -18.08 -40.38
N GLY A 509 -33.73 -17.19 -40.47
CA GLY A 509 -35.14 -17.56 -40.57
C GLY A 509 -35.84 -17.72 -39.22
N GLU A 510 -35.14 -17.55 -38.10
CA GLU A 510 -35.74 -17.54 -36.76
C GLU A 510 -35.92 -16.13 -36.22
N ASN A 511 -36.85 -15.98 -35.28
CA ASN A 511 -37.04 -14.75 -34.53
C ASN A 511 -36.00 -14.67 -33.42
N ILE A 512 -35.43 -13.49 -33.19
CA ILE A 512 -34.55 -13.26 -32.03
C ILE A 512 -35.38 -13.10 -30.75
N ALA A 513 -34.80 -13.51 -29.62
CA ALA A 513 -35.42 -13.40 -28.30
C ALA A 513 -35.33 -11.96 -27.75
N ILE A 514 -35.92 -11.00 -28.46
CA ILE A 514 -36.14 -9.62 -27.97
C ILE A 514 -37.63 -9.45 -27.70
N ASN A 515 -37.98 -8.59 -26.72
CA ASN A 515 -39.38 -8.27 -26.46
C ASN A 515 -40.05 -7.71 -27.72
N ASN A 516 -41.24 -8.22 -28.01
CA ASN A 516 -42.03 -7.75 -29.13
C ASN A 516 -42.42 -6.28 -28.94
N ILE A 517 -42.45 -5.54 -30.05
CA ILE A 517 -43.05 -4.20 -30.07
C ILE A 517 -44.56 -4.34 -30.20
N TYR A 518 -45.32 -3.60 -29.38
CA TYR A 518 -46.78 -3.60 -29.44
C TYR A 518 -47.34 -2.27 -29.95
N TYR A 519 -48.56 -2.33 -30.47
CA TYR A 519 -49.30 -1.16 -30.96
C TYR A 519 -50.67 -1.04 -30.32
N ASP A 520 -51.15 0.20 -30.21
CA ASP A 520 -52.54 0.47 -29.84
C ASP A 520 -53.49 0.00 -30.95
N TYR A 521 -54.75 -0.21 -30.56
CA TYR A 521 -55.80 -0.55 -31.52
C TYR A 521 -55.88 0.51 -32.62
N ASP A 522 -55.94 0.04 -33.87
CA ASP A 522 -56.07 0.87 -35.07
C ASP A 522 -54.94 1.91 -35.31
N LYS A 523 -53.80 1.76 -34.63
CA LYS A 523 -52.66 2.68 -34.76
C LYS A 523 -51.39 1.98 -35.22
N TYR A 524 -50.49 2.78 -35.78
CA TYR A 524 -49.13 2.40 -36.19
C TYR A 524 -48.05 3.32 -35.58
N ASP A 525 -48.43 4.26 -34.73
CA ASP A 525 -47.48 5.12 -34.01
C ASP A 525 -46.61 4.29 -33.06
N ILE A 526 -45.32 4.63 -32.96
CA ILE A 526 -44.41 4.02 -31.99
C ILE A 526 -44.77 4.50 -30.59
N ARG A 527 -45.14 3.56 -29.72
CA ARG A 527 -45.42 3.82 -28.31
C ARG A 527 -44.12 4.06 -27.51
N PRO A 528 -44.20 4.71 -26.34
CA PRO A 528 -43.02 4.92 -25.49
C PRO A 528 -42.32 3.62 -25.04
N ASP A 529 -43.07 2.55 -24.78
CA ASP A 529 -42.52 1.23 -24.43
C ASP A 529 -41.86 0.56 -25.65
N ALA A 530 -42.46 0.69 -26.84
CA ALA A 530 -41.88 0.23 -28.09
C ALA A 530 -40.57 0.94 -28.45
N ALA A 531 -40.46 2.24 -28.14
CA ALA A 531 -39.24 3.01 -28.38
C ALA A 531 -38.03 2.44 -27.62
N LEU A 532 -38.22 1.99 -26.36
CA LEU A 532 -37.15 1.37 -25.57
C LEU A 532 -36.59 0.10 -26.23
N GLU A 533 -37.46 -0.75 -26.78
CA GLU A 533 -37.03 -1.96 -27.47
C GLU A 533 -36.39 -1.67 -28.84
N LEU A 534 -36.83 -0.60 -29.52
CA LEU A 534 -36.17 -0.11 -30.73
C LEU A 534 -34.77 0.44 -30.43
N ASP A 535 -34.57 1.08 -29.28
CA ASP A 535 -33.26 1.55 -28.84
C ASP A 535 -32.30 0.38 -28.56
N HIS A 536 -32.79 -0.73 -27.98
CA HIS A 536 -32.03 -1.98 -27.87
C HIS A 536 -31.61 -2.53 -29.24
N LEU A 537 -32.51 -2.50 -30.22
CA LEU A 537 -32.20 -2.93 -31.59
C LEU A 537 -31.15 -2.04 -32.26
N ILE A 538 -31.19 -0.72 -32.04
CA ILE A 538 -30.17 0.20 -32.56
C ILE A 538 -28.78 -0.22 -32.06
N LYS A 539 -28.64 -0.54 -30.76
CA LYS A 539 -27.39 -1.05 -30.20
C LYS A 539 -26.98 -2.37 -30.85
N LEU A 540 -27.92 -3.30 -31.04
CA LEU A 540 -27.65 -4.57 -31.72
C LEU A 540 -27.17 -4.39 -33.16
N PHE A 541 -27.75 -3.46 -33.93
CA PHE A 541 -27.29 -3.12 -35.28
C PHE A 541 -25.88 -2.52 -35.30
N SER A 542 -25.55 -1.69 -34.30
CA SER A 542 -24.22 -1.11 -34.12
C SER A 542 -23.18 -2.19 -33.82
N ASP A 543 -23.51 -3.11 -32.90
CA ASP A 543 -22.59 -4.16 -32.44
C ASP A 543 -22.44 -5.30 -33.44
N ASN A 544 -23.33 -5.41 -34.43
CA ASN A 544 -23.32 -6.48 -35.41
C ASN A 544 -23.41 -5.89 -36.82
N PRO A 545 -22.36 -5.32 -37.43
CA PRO A 545 -22.47 -4.49 -38.63
C PRO A 545 -22.99 -5.21 -39.89
N HIS A 546 -23.01 -6.54 -39.91
CA HIS A 546 -23.41 -7.35 -41.05
C HIS A 546 -24.77 -8.06 -40.90
N ILE A 547 -25.39 -8.02 -39.70
CA ILE A 547 -26.68 -8.67 -39.49
C ILE A 547 -27.79 -7.91 -40.23
N THR A 548 -28.74 -8.63 -40.81
CA THR A 548 -29.94 -8.05 -41.43
C THR A 548 -31.21 -8.70 -40.90
N PHE A 549 -32.28 -7.90 -40.78
CA PHE A 549 -33.53 -8.33 -40.17
C PHE A 549 -34.74 -8.04 -41.06
N GLU A 550 -35.77 -8.88 -40.92
CA GLU A 550 -37.14 -8.57 -41.31
C GLU A 550 -37.92 -8.12 -40.06
N LEU A 551 -38.57 -6.96 -40.14
CA LEU A 551 -39.53 -6.49 -39.15
C LEU A 551 -40.93 -6.88 -39.63
N GLY A 552 -41.39 -8.02 -39.13
CA GLY A 552 -42.69 -8.60 -39.46
C GLY A 552 -43.76 -8.04 -38.53
N SER A 553 -44.70 -7.26 -39.05
CA SER A 553 -45.77 -6.66 -38.24
C SER A 553 -47.11 -7.33 -38.47
N HIS A 554 -47.93 -7.37 -37.43
CA HIS A 554 -49.18 -8.10 -37.38
C HIS A 554 -50.32 -7.24 -36.81
N THR A 555 -51.55 -7.60 -37.13
CA THR A 555 -52.77 -7.02 -36.57
C THR A 555 -53.56 -8.06 -35.77
N ASP A 556 -54.50 -7.57 -34.97
CA ASP A 556 -55.54 -8.44 -34.44
C ASP A 556 -56.62 -8.71 -35.51
N ALA A 557 -57.53 -9.64 -35.23
CA ALA A 557 -58.57 -10.08 -36.14
C ALA A 557 -59.73 -9.07 -36.35
N ARG A 558 -59.65 -7.86 -35.80
CA ARG A 558 -60.73 -6.86 -35.95
C ARG A 558 -60.42 -5.96 -37.12
N GLY A 559 -61.22 -6.06 -38.17
CA GLY A 559 -61.06 -5.28 -39.40
C GLY A 559 -61.36 -6.15 -40.61
N GLY A 560 -61.20 -5.60 -41.81
CA GLY A 560 -61.16 -6.42 -43.02
C GLY A 560 -59.72 -6.83 -43.34
N ASP A 561 -59.52 -8.01 -43.93
CA ASP A 561 -58.20 -8.58 -44.22
C ASP A 561 -57.28 -7.59 -44.96
N MET A 562 -57.81 -6.92 -46.00
CA MET A 562 -57.08 -5.91 -46.78
C MET A 562 -56.70 -4.68 -45.94
N TYR A 563 -57.59 -4.27 -45.03
CA TYR A 563 -57.31 -3.17 -44.11
C TYR A 563 -56.19 -3.54 -43.15
N ASN A 564 -56.28 -4.73 -42.57
CA ASN A 564 -55.30 -5.27 -41.63
C ASN A 564 -53.93 -5.48 -42.28
N LEU A 565 -53.88 -5.89 -43.54
CA LEU A 565 -52.64 -5.97 -44.30
C LEU A 565 -51.98 -4.58 -44.44
N VAL A 566 -52.72 -3.56 -44.89
CA VAL A 566 -52.23 -2.18 -45.01
C VAL A 566 -51.79 -1.62 -43.66
N LEU A 567 -52.55 -1.86 -42.58
CA LEU A 567 -52.20 -1.41 -41.24
C LEU A 567 -50.92 -2.07 -40.72
N SER A 568 -50.75 -3.38 -40.96
CA SER A 568 -49.52 -4.07 -40.61
C SER A 568 -48.30 -3.57 -41.40
N ASP A 569 -48.45 -3.26 -42.70
CA ASP A 569 -47.38 -2.65 -43.49
C ASP A 569 -47.02 -1.27 -42.94
N ALA A 570 -48.00 -0.45 -42.55
CA ALA A 570 -47.75 0.85 -41.92
C ALA A 570 -47.00 0.72 -40.59
N ARG A 571 -47.32 -0.29 -39.77
CA ARG A 571 -46.59 -0.62 -38.53
C ARG A 571 -45.14 -0.99 -38.78
N ALA A 572 -44.91 -1.93 -39.70
CA ALA A 572 -43.56 -2.35 -40.07
C ALA A 572 -42.73 -1.16 -40.55
N ASN A 573 -43.30 -0.33 -41.43
CA ASN A 573 -42.64 0.88 -41.92
C ASN A 573 -42.39 1.92 -40.82
N SER A 574 -43.29 2.07 -39.85
CA SER A 574 -43.12 2.97 -38.70
C SER A 574 -41.90 2.58 -37.85
N ALA A 575 -41.77 1.28 -37.53
CA ALA A 575 -40.63 0.75 -36.80
C ALA A 575 -39.31 0.86 -37.59
N VAL A 576 -39.33 0.55 -38.89
CA VAL A 576 -38.16 0.73 -39.78
C VAL A 576 -37.74 2.19 -39.87
N ASN A 577 -38.69 3.12 -40.06
CA ASN A 577 -38.42 4.54 -40.12
C ASN A 577 -37.82 5.07 -38.81
N TYR A 578 -38.27 4.54 -37.67
CA TYR A 578 -37.66 4.86 -36.38
C TYR A 578 -36.19 4.45 -36.34
N LEU A 579 -35.87 3.21 -36.72
CA LEU A 579 -34.48 2.70 -36.73
C LEU A 579 -33.59 3.49 -37.71
N ILE A 580 -34.08 3.78 -38.92
CA ILE A 580 -33.35 4.56 -39.92
C ILE A 580 -33.08 5.98 -39.42
N LYS A 581 -34.08 6.62 -38.80
CA LYS A 581 -33.94 7.97 -38.22
C LYS A 581 -32.85 8.03 -37.16
N HIS A 582 -32.59 6.92 -36.46
CA HIS A 582 -31.54 6.80 -35.45
C HIS A 582 -30.25 6.16 -35.98
N GLY A 583 -30.07 6.10 -37.30
CA GLY A 583 -28.79 5.80 -37.94
C GLY A 583 -28.60 4.35 -38.42
N VAL A 584 -29.62 3.49 -38.36
CA VAL A 584 -29.52 2.14 -38.93
C VAL A 584 -29.59 2.19 -40.46
N ASN A 585 -28.66 1.51 -41.13
CA ASN A 585 -28.63 1.46 -42.59
C ASN A 585 -29.91 0.78 -43.14
N PRO A 586 -30.69 1.44 -44.04
CA PRO A 586 -31.90 0.88 -44.64
C PRO A 586 -31.70 -0.48 -45.33
N ASP A 587 -30.54 -0.73 -45.92
CA ASP A 587 -30.25 -2.00 -46.64
C ASP A 587 -30.22 -3.21 -45.70
N ARG A 588 -30.16 -2.98 -44.39
CA ARG A 588 -30.08 -4.01 -43.36
C ARG A 588 -31.45 -4.38 -42.77
N ILE A 589 -32.52 -3.72 -43.20
CA ILE A 589 -33.85 -3.93 -42.65
C ILE A 589 -34.90 -4.05 -43.75
N VAL A 590 -35.74 -5.08 -43.65
CA VAL A 590 -36.90 -5.28 -44.52
C VAL A 590 -38.18 -5.14 -43.71
N ALA A 591 -39.06 -4.20 -44.08
CA ALA A 591 -40.40 -4.08 -43.51
C ALA A 591 -41.35 -5.07 -44.18
N LYS A 592 -42.18 -5.78 -43.38
CA LYS A 592 -43.22 -6.66 -43.94
C LYS A 592 -44.47 -6.70 -43.07
N GLY A 593 -45.61 -6.35 -43.64
CA GLY A 593 -46.92 -6.55 -43.03
C GLY A 593 -47.50 -7.93 -43.33
N TYR A 594 -47.96 -8.61 -42.29
CA TYR A 594 -48.63 -9.91 -42.38
C TYR A 594 -50.15 -9.84 -42.15
N GLY A 595 -50.67 -8.65 -41.85
CA GLY A 595 -52.05 -8.47 -41.39
C GLY A 595 -52.37 -9.40 -40.21
N GLU A 596 -53.54 -10.03 -40.27
CA GLU A 596 -54.02 -11.00 -39.28
C GLU A 596 -53.71 -12.45 -39.67
N THR A 597 -52.88 -12.69 -40.69
CA THR A 597 -52.65 -14.06 -41.22
C THR A 597 -51.79 -14.93 -40.30
N VAL A 598 -51.09 -14.32 -39.35
CA VAL A 598 -50.19 -14.99 -38.39
C VAL A 598 -50.51 -14.50 -36.97
N LEU A 599 -51.50 -15.16 -36.35
CA LEU A 599 -51.94 -14.89 -34.98
C LEU A 599 -51.12 -15.72 -33.98
N VAL A 600 -50.83 -15.15 -32.80
CA VAL A 600 -50.13 -15.85 -31.70
C VAL A 600 -51.08 -16.60 -30.76
N ASN A 601 -52.39 -16.40 -30.93
CA ASN A 601 -53.43 -17.06 -30.14
C ASN A 601 -54.62 -17.44 -31.04
N GLY A 602 -55.65 -18.05 -30.45
CA GLY A 602 -56.86 -18.48 -31.17
C GLY A 602 -57.82 -17.35 -31.55
N CYS A 603 -57.42 -16.07 -31.44
CA CYS A 603 -58.29 -14.93 -31.67
C CYS A 603 -58.44 -14.60 -33.16
N ALA A 604 -59.12 -15.48 -33.89
CA ALA A 604 -59.38 -15.34 -35.32
C ALA A 604 -60.75 -14.70 -35.63
N ASN A 605 -61.02 -14.43 -36.91
CA ASN A 605 -62.28 -13.85 -37.37
C ASN A 605 -63.51 -14.62 -36.87
N GLY A 606 -64.46 -13.90 -36.27
CA GLY A 606 -65.68 -14.47 -35.70
C GLY A 606 -65.52 -15.11 -34.31
N VAL A 607 -64.30 -15.13 -33.74
CA VAL A 607 -64.05 -15.56 -32.37
C VAL A 607 -64.18 -14.37 -31.42
N LYS A 608 -64.89 -14.54 -30.30
CA LYS A 608 -64.96 -13.51 -29.25
C LYS A 608 -63.72 -13.62 -28.36
N CYS A 609 -62.89 -12.59 -28.34
CA CYS A 609 -61.65 -12.55 -27.58
C CYS A 609 -61.64 -11.45 -26.52
N THR A 610 -60.64 -11.52 -25.63
CA THR A 610 -60.33 -10.43 -24.69
C THR A 610 -59.49 -9.34 -25.35
N GLU A 611 -59.38 -8.16 -24.72
CA GLU A 611 -58.52 -7.10 -25.26
C GLU A 611 -57.04 -7.49 -25.16
N GLU A 612 -56.67 -8.26 -24.13
CA GLU A 612 -55.33 -8.81 -23.95
C GLU A 612 -54.97 -9.76 -25.11
N ASP A 613 -55.89 -10.61 -25.54
CA ASP A 613 -55.70 -11.50 -26.69
C ASP A 613 -55.52 -10.70 -27.99
N HIS A 614 -56.30 -9.64 -28.18
CA HIS A 614 -56.13 -8.75 -29.32
C HIS A 614 -54.78 -8.01 -29.25
N GLN A 615 -54.40 -7.51 -28.07
CA GLN A 615 -53.14 -6.79 -27.87
C GLN A 615 -51.92 -7.67 -28.18
N ALA A 616 -51.95 -8.93 -27.78
CA ALA A 616 -50.87 -9.88 -28.07
C ALA A 616 -50.64 -10.05 -29.58
N ASN A 617 -51.69 -9.95 -30.41
CA ASN A 617 -51.57 -10.07 -31.87
C ASN A 617 -51.06 -8.78 -32.55
N ARG A 618 -51.31 -7.61 -31.97
CA ARG A 618 -50.85 -6.30 -32.50
C ARG A 618 -49.37 -6.08 -32.18
N ARG A 619 -48.50 -6.83 -32.86
CA ARG A 619 -47.06 -6.84 -32.58
C ARG A 619 -46.18 -6.69 -33.82
N THR A 620 -44.91 -6.39 -33.58
CA THR A 620 -43.81 -6.61 -34.55
C THR A 620 -42.83 -7.61 -33.98
N GLU A 621 -42.45 -8.59 -34.81
CA GLU A 621 -41.43 -9.60 -34.55
C GLU A 621 -40.18 -9.33 -35.41
N PHE A 622 -39.02 -9.79 -34.93
CA PHE A 622 -37.72 -9.54 -35.57
C PHE A 622 -37.10 -10.84 -36.04
N LYS A 623 -37.09 -11.05 -37.35
CA LYS A 623 -36.60 -12.28 -37.96
C LYS A 623 -35.24 -12.06 -38.60
N VAL A 624 -34.27 -12.92 -38.29
CA VAL A 624 -32.92 -12.85 -38.87
C VAL A 624 -32.99 -13.25 -40.35
N LEU A 625 -32.52 -12.37 -41.24
CA LEU A 625 -32.43 -12.66 -42.67
C LEU A 625 -31.01 -13.09 -43.08
N ASN A 626 -29.99 -12.47 -42.49
CA ASN A 626 -28.59 -12.81 -42.72
C ASN A 626 -27.80 -12.46 -41.47
N ILE A 627 -26.86 -13.32 -41.09
CA ILE A 627 -25.97 -13.11 -39.93
C ILE A 627 -24.65 -12.47 -40.36
N GLY A 628 -24.39 -12.40 -41.66
CA GLY A 628 -23.15 -11.89 -42.21
C GLY A 628 -21.98 -12.78 -41.80
N THR A 629 -21.63 -13.76 -42.63
CA THR A 629 -20.30 -14.37 -42.51
C THR A 629 -19.27 -13.29 -42.80
N LEU A 630 -18.37 -13.02 -41.84
CA LEU A 630 -17.05 -12.53 -42.19
C LEU A 630 -16.50 -13.53 -43.21
N ALA A 631 -16.48 -13.13 -44.48
CA ALA A 631 -15.80 -13.89 -45.50
C ALA A 631 -14.33 -13.95 -45.07
N ARG A 632 -13.89 -15.12 -44.61
CA ARG A 632 -12.47 -15.42 -44.47
C ARG A 632 -11.86 -15.30 -45.87
N ASN A 633 -11.09 -14.24 -46.10
CA ASN A 633 -10.12 -14.19 -47.19
C ASN A 633 -8.84 -14.90 -46.75
#